data_AF-A0A4Q5Z328-F1
#
_entry.id   AF-A0A4Q5Z328-F1
#
_cell.length_a   1.000
_cell.length_b   1.000
_cell.length_c   1.000
_cell.angle_alpha   90.00
_cell.angle_beta   90.00
_cell.angle_gamma   90.00
#
_symmetry.space_group_name_H-M   'P 1'
#
loop_
_entity.id
_entity.type
_entity.pdbx_description
1 polymer ?
#
loop_
_entity_poly.entity_id
_entity_poly.type
_entity_poly.pdbx_seq_one_letter_code
_entity_poly.pdbx_strand_id
1 'polypeptide(L)'
;MKGWWRADVQLIDDFILIPFFSVISKKQITSNRKIVDDFISFFMIRKIQPVVLIMVWILSQAMNLQAQNAVTRPIDTLVLGAEEGAARLNALVKGAKNNVEVLPPDQTRVRAVLYSSQVTARSTMGAVVYNTGGILIDSGWVRILGSGHERFKRDLGSWNAGKTSRGPGDVPRLYYIADDVTGGLFALNGGALGKNLGMVYYLPPDDLKWMTLDIGYTDFLNFCFNGNIKDFYQDVRWKDCRK
;
A
#
# COMPACT_ATOMS: atom_id res chain seq x y z
N MET A 1 -56.56 22.77 7.33
CA MET A 1 -55.48 21.98 7.97
C MET A 1 -54.18 22.24 7.19
N LYS A 2 -53.23 22.95 7.79
CA LYS A 2 -51.93 23.28 7.18
C LYS A 2 -51.01 22.06 7.32
N GLY A 3 -50.60 21.48 6.20
CA GLY A 3 -49.88 20.22 6.16
C GLY A 3 -48.36 20.35 6.36
N TRP A 4 -47.83 19.37 7.08
CA TRP A 4 -46.48 19.23 7.65
C TRP A 4 -45.34 18.97 6.63
N TRP A 5 -45.57 19.08 5.32
CA TRP A 5 -44.62 18.62 4.29
C TRP A 5 -43.55 19.65 3.86
N ARG A 6 -43.54 20.87 4.42
CA ARG A 6 -42.51 21.88 4.08
C ARG A 6 -41.20 21.74 4.87
N ALA A 7 -41.18 21.01 5.98
CA ALA A 7 -39.98 20.90 6.83
C ALA A 7 -38.97 19.85 6.31
N ASP A 8 -39.45 18.79 5.65
CA ASP A 8 -38.59 17.65 5.27
C ASP A 8 -37.72 17.90 4.04
N VAL A 9 -38.12 18.82 3.15
CA VAL A 9 -37.34 19.19 1.96
C VAL A 9 -36.10 20.00 2.34
N GLN A 10 -36.19 20.80 3.41
CA GLN A 10 -35.12 21.68 3.83
C GLN A 10 -33.97 20.92 4.52
N LEU A 11 -34.28 19.81 5.21
CA LEU A 11 -33.30 18.90 5.81
C LEU A 11 -32.45 18.15 4.78
N ILE A 12 -33.01 17.84 3.60
CA ILE A 12 -32.30 17.13 2.53
C ILE A 12 -31.30 18.07 1.83
N ASP A 13 -31.70 19.32 1.60
CA ASP A 13 -30.84 20.35 1.02
C ASP A 13 -29.67 20.69 1.97
N ASP A 14 -29.91 20.81 3.28
CA ASP A 14 -28.91 21.30 4.23
C ASP A 14 -27.86 20.25 4.67
N PHE A 15 -28.20 18.95 4.72
CA PHE A 15 -27.31 17.93 5.31
C PHE A 15 -26.66 16.94 4.34
N ILE A 16 -27.17 16.76 3.12
CA ILE A 16 -26.66 15.72 2.20
C ILE A 16 -25.91 16.30 0.99
N LEU A 17 -26.32 17.45 0.46
CA LEU A 17 -25.74 17.99 -0.78
C LEU A 17 -24.75 19.14 -0.57
N ILE A 18 -24.88 19.95 0.49
CA ILE A 18 -24.06 21.17 0.63
C ILE A 18 -22.57 20.91 0.96
N PRO A 19 -22.14 19.88 1.72
CA PRO A 19 -20.70 19.74 2.00
C PRO A 19 -19.89 19.21 0.81
N PHE A 20 -20.53 18.79 -0.29
CA PHE A 20 -19.81 18.25 -1.47
C PHE A 20 -19.49 19.29 -2.56
N PHE A 21 -20.04 20.52 -2.50
CA PHE A 21 -19.96 21.50 -3.60
C PHE A 21 -19.09 22.73 -3.33
N SER A 22 -18.30 22.79 -2.23
CA SER A 22 -17.50 23.99 -1.95
C SER A 22 -16.24 24.15 -2.83
N VAL A 23 -15.95 23.24 -3.77
CA VAL A 23 -14.72 23.27 -4.60
C VAL A 23 -14.99 23.08 -6.10
N ILE A 24 -16.15 23.52 -6.63
CA ILE A 24 -16.45 23.35 -8.06
C ILE A 24 -16.98 24.64 -8.71
N SER A 25 -16.40 24.99 -9.86
CA SER A 25 -16.78 26.14 -10.70
C SER A 25 -18.29 26.17 -11.04
N LYS A 26 -18.90 27.38 -11.03
CA LYS A 26 -20.33 27.64 -11.27
C LYS A 26 -20.93 26.96 -12.52
N LYS A 27 -20.11 26.69 -13.54
CA LYS A 27 -20.53 26.03 -14.78
C LYS A 27 -20.78 24.52 -14.62
N GLN A 28 -20.07 23.87 -13.70
CA GLN A 28 -20.21 22.45 -13.42
C GLN A 28 -21.35 22.19 -12.42
N ILE A 29 -21.63 23.17 -11.54
CA ILE A 29 -22.78 23.17 -10.61
C ILE A 29 -24.10 23.07 -11.38
N THR A 30 -24.26 23.83 -12.47
CA THR A 30 -25.50 23.84 -13.27
C THR A 30 -25.73 22.56 -14.07
N SER A 31 -24.67 21.96 -14.60
CA SER A 31 -24.73 20.64 -15.26
C SER A 31 -25.07 19.53 -14.25
N ASN A 32 -24.46 19.56 -13.07
CA ASN A 32 -24.76 18.60 -12.01
C ASN A 32 -26.17 18.79 -11.45
N ARG A 33 -26.68 20.03 -11.38
CA ARG A 33 -28.05 20.29 -10.94
C ARG A 33 -29.08 19.65 -11.86
N LYS A 34 -28.90 19.76 -13.18
CA LYS A 34 -29.79 19.14 -14.16
C LYS A 34 -29.75 17.61 -14.11
N ILE A 35 -28.57 17.03 -13.90
CA ILE A 35 -28.41 15.57 -13.72
C ILE A 35 -29.10 15.12 -12.43
N VAL A 36 -28.96 15.87 -11.34
CA VAL A 36 -29.62 15.61 -10.07
C VAL A 36 -31.13 15.76 -10.20
N ASP A 37 -31.62 16.78 -10.91
CA ASP A 37 -33.05 17.03 -11.15
C ASP A 37 -33.66 15.95 -12.06
N ASP A 38 -32.96 15.48 -13.10
CA ASP A 38 -33.38 14.37 -13.95
C ASP A 38 -33.35 13.04 -13.19
N PHE A 39 -32.38 12.85 -12.30
CA PHE A 39 -32.31 11.68 -11.41
C PHE A 39 -33.50 11.70 -10.44
N ILE A 40 -33.73 12.80 -9.72
CA ILE A 40 -34.86 12.99 -8.82
C ILE A 40 -36.18 12.79 -9.56
N SER A 41 -36.34 13.33 -10.76
CA SER A 41 -37.54 13.20 -11.59
C SER A 41 -37.78 11.75 -12.04
N PHE A 42 -36.72 11.04 -12.46
CA PHE A 42 -36.79 9.63 -12.84
C PHE A 42 -37.28 8.74 -11.67
N PHE A 43 -36.87 9.05 -10.44
CA PHE A 43 -37.27 8.30 -9.23
C PHE A 43 -38.64 8.71 -8.67
N MET A 44 -39.00 10.00 -8.78
CA MET A 44 -40.34 10.51 -8.44
C MET A 44 -41.43 9.87 -9.29
N ILE A 45 -41.14 9.54 -10.57
CA ILE A 45 -42.07 8.86 -11.49
C ILE A 45 -42.34 7.40 -11.09
N ARG A 46 -41.36 6.70 -10.49
CA ARG A 46 -41.50 5.27 -10.13
C ARG A 46 -41.97 4.99 -8.71
N LYS A 47 -42.32 6.02 -7.92
CA LYS A 47 -42.71 5.91 -6.50
C LYS A 47 -41.74 5.06 -5.65
N ILE A 48 -40.46 5.04 -5.99
CA ILE A 48 -39.45 4.37 -5.16
C ILE A 48 -39.21 5.28 -3.96
N GLN A 49 -39.61 4.84 -2.77
CA GLN A 49 -39.50 5.66 -1.56
C GLN A 49 -38.02 5.98 -1.27
N PRO A 50 -37.67 7.21 -0.85
CA PRO A 50 -36.28 7.58 -0.51
C PRO A 50 -35.64 6.62 0.51
N VAL A 51 -36.47 6.06 1.38
CA VAL A 51 -36.09 5.02 2.36
C VAL A 51 -35.50 3.78 1.69
N VAL A 52 -35.99 3.37 0.52
CA VAL A 52 -35.48 2.23 -0.24
C VAL A 52 -34.07 2.52 -0.78
N LEU A 53 -33.80 3.76 -1.21
CA LEU A 53 -32.46 4.14 -1.69
C LEU A 53 -31.46 4.22 -0.55
N ILE A 54 -31.85 4.76 0.59
CA ILE A 54 -31.01 4.77 1.80
C ILE A 54 -30.75 3.33 2.26
N MET A 55 -31.76 2.46 2.23
CA MET A 55 -31.57 1.04 2.55
C MET A 55 -30.66 0.34 1.54
N VAL A 56 -30.82 0.55 0.24
CA VAL A 56 -29.94 -0.03 -0.80
C VAL A 56 -28.51 0.48 -0.65
N TRP A 57 -28.34 1.76 -0.31
CA TRP A 57 -27.03 2.34 -0.03
C TRP A 57 -26.43 1.73 1.25
N ILE A 58 -27.17 1.64 2.34
CA ILE A 58 -26.72 0.98 3.59
C ILE A 58 -26.40 -0.50 3.34
N LEU A 59 -27.23 -1.22 2.59
CA LEU A 59 -26.99 -2.61 2.17
C LEU A 59 -25.73 -2.72 1.31
N SER A 60 -25.51 -1.81 0.37
CA SER A 60 -24.29 -1.73 -0.43
C SER A 60 -23.05 -1.49 0.45
N GLN A 61 -23.14 -0.58 1.44
CA GLN A 61 -22.06 -0.33 2.38
C GLN A 61 -21.81 -1.54 3.30
N ALA A 62 -22.85 -2.22 3.76
CA ALA A 62 -22.75 -3.41 4.61
C ALA A 62 -22.17 -4.62 3.86
N MET A 63 -22.58 -4.84 2.61
CA MET A 63 -22.01 -5.88 1.73
C MET A 63 -20.53 -5.62 1.42
N ASN A 64 -20.13 -4.35 1.24
CA ASN A 64 -18.72 -3.97 1.11
C ASN A 64 -17.91 -4.24 2.38
N LEU A 65 -18.52 -4.18 3.56
CA LEU A 65 -17.86 -4.56 4.83
C LEU A 65 -17.69 -6.09 4.94
N GLN A 66 -18.69 -6.88 4.55
CA GLN A 66 -18.63 -8.35 4.62
C GLN A 66 -17.72 -8.99 3.55
N ALA A 67 -17.58 -8.35 2.38
CA ALA A 67 -16.63 -8.77 1.34
C ALA A 67 -15.16 -8.51 1.71
N GLN A 68 -14.88 -7.84 2.84
CA GLN A 68 -13.53 -7.55 3.35
C GLN A 68 -13.01 -8.61 4.33
N ASN A 69 -13.59 -9.81 4.37
CA ASN A 69 -13.04 -10.92 5.14
C ASN A 69 -11.85 -11.55 4.39
N ALA A 70 -10.77 -10.79 4.27
CA ALA A 70 -9.48 -11.41 4.01
C ALA A 70 -9.14 -12.28 5.23
N VAL A 71 -8.95 -13.58 5.00
CA VAL A 71 -8.64 -14.54 6.07
C VAL A 71 -7.28 -14.19 6.65
N THR A 72 -7.29 -13.41 7.72
CA THR A 72 -6.09 -13.00 8.45
C THR A 72 -5.56 -14.21 9.19
N ARG A 73 -4.29 -14.55 8.95
CA ARG A 73 -3.62 -15.64 9.65
C ARG A 73 -3.21 -15.16 11.05
N PRO A 74 -3.37 -16.01 12.08
CA PRO A 74 -2.92 -15.68 13.42
C PRO A 74 -1.39 -15.57 13.47
N ILE A 75 -0.88 -14.72 14.36
CA ILE A 75 0.55 -14.45 14.48
C ILE A 75 1.38 -15.71 14.71
N ASP A 76 0.85 -16.67 15.47
CA ASP A 76 1.54 -17.93 15.78
C ASP A 76 1.81 -18.77 14.53
N THR A 77 0.94 -18.69 13.51
CA THR A 77 1.17 -19.32 12.21
C THR A 77 2.23 -18.56 11.39
N LEU A 78 2.27 -17.24 11.49
CA LEU A 78 3.20 -16.41 10.72
C LEU A 78 4.64 -16.55 11.20
N VAL A 79 4.87 -16.78 12.50
CA VAL A 79 6.22 -16.94 13.07
C VAL A 79 6.83 -18.34 12.83
N LEU A 80 6.05 -19.30 12.33
CA LEU A 80 6.55 -20.64 12.03
C LEU A 80 7.68 -20.59 10.98
N GLY A 81 8.74 -21.34 11.23
CA GLY A 81 9.91 -21.41 10.35
C GLY A 81 10.78 -20.15 10.35
N ALA A 82 10.67 -19.30 11.38
CA ALA A 82 11.52 -18.11 11.54
C ALA A 82 13.02 -18.43 11.49
N GLU A 83 13.45 -19.55 12.09
CA GLU A 83 14.85 -20.00 12.08
C GLU A 83 15.33 -20.35 10.66
N GLU A 84 14.52 -21.06 9.88
CA GLU A 84 14.82 -21.38 8.48
C GLU A 84 14.95 -20.10 7.64
N GLY A 85 14.03 -19.14 7.86
CA GLY A 85 14.05 -17.84 7.21
C GLY A 85 15.31 -17.05 7.57
N ALA A 86 15.66 -17.00 8.85
CA ALA A 86 16.86 -16.33 9.35
C ALA A 86 18.13 -16.96 8.76
N ALA A 87 18.23 -18.29 8.74
CA ALA A 87 19.36 -19.01 8.15
C ALA A 87 19.54 -18.66 6.67
N ARG A 88 18.44 -18.62 5.90
CA ARG A 88 18.47 -18.21 4.49
C ARG A 88 18.95 -16.76 4.33
N LEU A 89 18.40 -15.83 5.11
CA LEU A 89 18.79 -14.42 5.07
C LEU A 89 20.27 -14.23 5.41
N ASN A 90 20.75 -14.89 6.46
CA ASN A 90 22.14 -14.85 6.88
C ASN A 90 23.09 -15.39 5.79
N ALA A 91 22.69 -16.44 5.08
CA ALA A 91 23.47 -16.96 3.96
C ALA A 91 23.58 -15.93 2.80
N LEU A 92 22.48 -15.24 2.49
CA LEU A 92 22.47 -14.18 1.46
C LEU A 92 23.39 -13.01 1.85
N VAL A 93 23.30 -12.54 3.10
CA VAL A 93 24.11 -11.42 3.61
C VAL A 93 25.59 -11.80 3.67
N LYS A 94 25.92 -13.02 4.09
CA LYS A 94 27.31 -13.51 4.14
C LYS A 94 27.96 -13.58 2.75
N GLY A 95 27.17 -13.84 1.72
CA GLY A 95 27.64 -13.89 0.33
C GLY A 95 27.69 -12.53 -0.37
N ALA A 96 27.30 -11.44 0.29
CA ALA A 96 27.16 -10.13 -0.33
C ALA A 96 28.52 -9.54 -0.76
N LYS A 97 28.54 -8.92 -1.94
CA LYS A 97 29.69 -8.16 -2.47
C LYS A 97 29.59 -6.67 -2.18
N ASN A 98 28.37 -6.15 -2.10
CA ASN A 98 28.09 -4.76 -1.76
C ASN A 98 28.14 -4.54 -0.25
N ASN A 99 28.20 -3.27 0.17
CA ASN A 99 28.11 -2.95 1.59
C ASN A 99 26.66 -3.15 2.07
N VAL A 100 26.43 -4.18 2.87
CA VAL A 100 25.11 -4.52 3.42
C VAL A 100 25.12 -4.33 4.93
N GLU A 101 24.42 -3.29 5.40
CA GLU A 101 24.18 -3.06 6.82
C GLU A 101 22.78 -3.58 7.18
N VAL A 102 22.73 -4.63 8.00
CA VAL A 102 21.49 -5.18 8.54
C VAL A 102 21.19 -4.50 9.88
N LEU A 103 20.11 -3.74 9.96
CA LEU A 103 19.71 -3.10 11.20
C LEU A 103 19.03 -4.13 12.12
N PRO A 104 19.32 -4.13 13.43
CA PRO A 104 18.69 -5.07 14.35
C PRO A 104 17.16 -4.83 14.40
N PRO A 105 16.35 -5.88 14.54
CA PRO A 105 14.90 -5.74 14.66
C PRO A 105 14.52 -5.19 16.04
N ASP A 106 13.46 -4.40 16.07
CA ASP A 106 12.80 -4.05 17.32
C ASP A 106 11.84 -5.17 17.73
N GLN A 107 12.26 -5.95 18.74
CA GLN A 107 11.52 -7.10 19.25
C GLN A 107 10.12 -6.74 19.76
N THR A 108 9.88 -5.49 20.17
CA THR A 108 8.56 -5.04 20.65
C THR A 108 7.57 -4.84 19.52
N ARG A 109 8.05 -4.56 18.29
CA ARG A 109 7.22 -4.22 17.12
C ARG A 109 7.16 -5.33 16.09
N VAL A 110 8.15 -6.20 16.04
CA VAL A 110 8.33 -7.19 14.97
C VAL A 110 7.09 -8.04 14.70
N ARG A 111 6.42 -8.52 15.76
CA ARG A 111 5.20 -9.33 15.64
C ARG A 111 4.02 -8.53 15.09
N ALA A 112 3.89 -7.26 15.47
CA ALA A 112 2.84 -6.39 14.96
C ALA A 112 3.06 -6.07 13.48
N VAL A 113 4.31 -5.85 13.05
CA VAL A 113 4.64 -5.63 11.63
C VAL A 113 4.42 -6.91 10.81
N LEU A 114 4.82 -8.06 11.32
CA LEU A 114 4.59 -9.35 10.65
C LEU A 114 3.09 -9.63 10.50
N TYR A 115 2.31 -9.34 11.55
CA TYR A 115 0.85 -9.45 11.51
C TYR A 115 0.22 -8.46 10.51
N SER A 116 0.64 -7.20 10.48
CA SER A 116 0.04 -6.23 9.55
C SER A 116 0.38 -6.53 8.09
N SER A 117 1.58 -7.03 7.82
CA SER A 117 2.02 -7.43 6.47
C SER A 117 1.54 -8.82 6.04
N GLN A 118 1.16 -9.68 6.98
CA GLN A 118 0.73 -11.08 6.73
C GLN A 118 1.75 -11.94 5.95
N VAL A 119 3.04 -11.59 5.99
CA VAL A 119 4.09 -12.47 5.46
C VAL A 119 4.51 -13.49 6.51
N THR A 120 4.99 -14.66 6.08
CA THR A 120 5.47 -15.69 7.00
C THR A 120 6.96 -15.53 7.26
N ALA A 121 7.41 -15.70 8.49
CA ALA A 121 8.81 -15.61 8.89
C ALA A 121 9.70 -16.64 8.16
N ARG A 122 9.13 -17.75 7.68
CA ARG A 122 9.79 -18.72 6.79
C ARG A 122 10.13 -18.15 5.39
N SER A 123 9.29 -17.28 4.84
CA SER A 123 9.50 -16.67 3.52
C SER A 123 10.68 -15.69 3.54
N THR A 124 11.34 -15.43 2.40
CA THR A 124 12.45 -14.46 2.35
C THR A 124 12.03 -13.07 2.83
N MET A 125 10.83 -12.60 2.45
CA MET A 125 10.32 -11.30 2.89
C MET A 125 10.02 -11.27 4.38
N GLY A 126 9.32 -12.28 4.90
CA GLY A 126 9.05 -12.34 6.33
C GLY A 126 10.29 -12.58 7.16
N ALA A 127 11.34 -13.22 6.62
CA ALA A 127 12.64 -13.31 7.28
C ALA A 127 13.29 -11.93 7.43
N VAL A 128 13.20 -11.07 6.41
CA VAL A 128 13.65 -9.66 6.49
C VAL A 128 12.85 -8.90 7.54
N VAL A 129 11.51 -9.03 7.53
CA VAL A 129 10.66 -8.37 8.54
C VAL A 129 10.97 -8.87 9.95
N TYR A 130 11.05 -10.19 10.14
CA TYR A 130 11.15 -10.80 11.46
C TYR A 130 12.55 -10.68 12.09
N ASN A 131 13.60 -10.67 11.27
CA ASN A 131 14.98 -10.70 11.77
C ASN A 131 15.73 -9.38 11.59
N THR A 132 15.11 -8.35 11.02
CA THR A 132 15.77 -7.06 10.76
C THR A 132 14.83 -5.88 11.02
N GLY A 133 15.39 -4.74 11.40
CA GLY A 133 14.71 -3.45 11.38
C GLY A 133 14.65 -2.84 9.97
N GLY A 134 15.33 -3.46 9.01
CA GLY A 134 15.52 -3.03 7.63
C GLY A 134 16.96 -3.26 7.20
N ILE A 135 17.21 -3.22 5.89
CA ILE A 135 18.53 -3.47 5.31
C ILE A 135 18.95 -2.26 4.49
N LEU A 136 20.15 -1.75 4.77
CA LEU A 136 20.73 -0.61 4.08
C LEU A 136 21.85 -1.10 3.16
N ILE A 137 21.77 -0.74 1.88
CA ILE A 137 22.75 -1.10 0.85
C ILE A 137 23.55 0.14 0.49
N ASP A 138 24.87 0.00 0.34
CA ASP A 138 25.77 1.08 -0.07
C ASP A 138 25.56 2.34 0.78
N SER A 139 25.68 2.18 2.10
CA SER A 139 25.47 3.26 3.08
C SER A 139 24.06 3.88 3.05
N GLY A 140 23.06 3.07 2.69
CA GLY A 140 21.65 3.50 2.66
C GLY A 140 21.21 4.11 1.33
N TRP A 141 21.96 3.88 0.25
CA TRP A 141 21.54 4.23 -1.11
C TRP A 141 20.23 3.51 -1.47
N VAL A 142 20.16 2.20 -1.23
CA VAL A 142 18.91 1.41 -1.29
C VAL A 142 18.54 0.98 0.13
N ARG A 143 17.27 1.13 0.49
CA ARG A 143 16.75 0.89 1.83
C ARG A 143 15.57 -0.07 1.76
N ILE A 144 15.79 -1.31 2.19
CA ILE A 144 14.81 -2.39 2.12
C ILE A 144 14.03 -2.45 3.42
N LEU A 145 12.70 -2.48 3.33
CA LEU A 145 11.79 -2.41 4.48
C LEU A 145 11.83 -3.71 5.30
N GLY A 146 12.06 -3.56 6.61
CA GLY A 146 11.96 -4.63 7.61
C GLY A 146 10.88 -4.32 8.66
N SER A 147 11.18 -4.60 9.93
CA SER A 147 10.30 -4.26 11.08
C SER A 147 10.44 -2.81 11.59
N GLY A 148 11.33 -2.01 10.98
CA GLY A 148 11.62 -0.65 11.40
C GLY A 148 12.71 -0.59 12.49
N HIS A 149 13.50 0.49 12.44
CA HIS A 149 14.60 0.79 13.35
C HIS A 149 14.64 2.29 13.68
N GLU A 150 15.35 2.73 14.71
CA GLU A 150 15.44 4.16 15.06
C GLU A 150 16.02 5.00 13.91
N ARG A 151 17.08 4.50 13.27
CA ARG A 151 17.71 5.08 12.06
C ARG A 151 16.89 4.92 10.78
N PHE A 152 15.92 4.00 10.76
CA PHE A 152 15.09 3.71 9.60
C PHE A 152 13.67 3.36 10.05
N LYS A 153 12.90 4.40 10.37
CA LYS A 153 11.61 4.26 11.07
C LYS A 153 10.50 3.59 10.26
N ARG A 154 10.70 3.44 8.96
CA ARG A 154 9.73 2.83 8.05
C ARG A 154 9.80 1.33 8.18
N ASP A 155 8.65 0.71 8.40
CA ASP A 155 8.49 -0.73 8.40
C ASP A 155 7.57 -1.16 7.25
N LEU A 156 7.65 -2.43 6.87
CA LEU A 156 6.93 -2.96 5.72
C LEU A 156 5.40 -2.82 5.88
N GLY A 157 4.89 -3.00 7.10
CA GLY A 157 3.46 -2.96 7.39
C GLY A 157 2.89 -1.54 7.32
N SER A 158 3.37 -0.65 8.19
CA SER A 158 2.88 0.73 8.31
C SER A 158 3.12 1.55 7.05
N TRP A 159 4.21 1.28 6.31
CA TRP A 159 4.50 2.00 5.09
C TRP A 159 3.48 1.72 3.98
N ASN A 160 2.92 0.51 3.95
CA ASN A 160 1.92 0.06 2.99
C ASN A 160 0.47 0.28 3.46
N ALA A 161 0.25 0.40 4.78
CA ALA A 161 -1.08 0.63 5.35
C ALA A 161 -1.74 1.89 4.76
N GLY A 162 -2.97 1.74 4.25
CA GLY A 162 -3.76 2.82 3.65
C GLY A 162 -3.29 3.29 2.27
N LYS A 163 -2.11 2.86 1.79
CA LYS A 163 -1.58 3.22 0.45
C LYS A 163 -1.78 2.10 -0.55
N THR A 164 -1.38 0.90 -0.15
CA THR A 164 -1.29 -0.30 -0.99
C THR A 164 -2.01 -1.49 -0.36
N SER A 165 -2.12 -1.50 0.97
CA SER A 165 -2.90 -2.46 1.74
C SER A 165 -4.00 -1.75 2.51
N ARG A 166 -5.19 -2.35 2.53
CA ARG A 166 -6.36 -1.90 3.29
C ARG A 166 -6.37 -2.38 4.74
N GLY A 167 -5.46 -3.27 5.11
CA GLY A 167 -5.35 -3.84 6.44
C GLY A 167 -4.76 -5.25 6.43
N PRO A 168 -4.57 -5.86 7.61
CA PRO A 168 -4.13 -7.25 7.71
C PRO A 168 -5.06 -8.18 6.93
N GLY A 169 -4.47 -9.08 6.18
CA GLY A 169 -5.14 -10.09 5.35
C GLY A 169 -5.31 -9.64 3.91
N ASP A 170 -5.36 -8.33 3.65
CA ASP A 170 -5.52 -7.79 2.30
C ASP A 170 -4.41 -8.32 1.38
N VAL A 171 -4.79 -8.63 0.13
CA VAL A 171 -3.85 -9.07 -0.90
C VAL A 171 -3.56 -7.85 -1.78
N PRO A 172 -2.47 -7.10 -1.50
CA PRO A 172 -2.21 -5.83 -2.14
C PRO A 172 -1.90 -6.03 -3.64
N ARG A 173 -2.54 -5.23 -4.51
CA ARG A 173 -2.27 -5.26 -5.96
C ARG A 173 -0.93 -4.62 -6.34
N LEU A 174 -0.34 -3.84 -5.44
CA LEU A 174 0.98 -3.23 -5.52
C LEU A 174 1.51 -3.22 -4.09
N TYR A 175 2.78 -3.56 -3.85
CA TYR A 175 3.30 -3.60 -2.48
C TYR A 175 4.70 -3.02 -2.39
N TYR A 176 4.87 -1.89 -1.71
CA TYR A 176 6.17 -1.23 -1.57
C TYR A 176 7.10 -2.05 -0.68
N ILE A 177 8.32 -2.28 -1.14
CA ILE A 177 9.29 -3.16 -0.48
C ILE A 177 10.62 -2.45 -0.15
N ALA A 178 10.96 -1.41 -0.90
CA ALA A 178 12.19 -0.65 -0.68
C ALA A 178 12.05 0.75 -1.29
N ASP A 179 12.94 1.65 -0.90
CA ASP A 179 13.12 2.95 -1.51
C ASP A 179 14.60 3.30 -1.61
N ASP A 180 14.94 4.29 -2.44
CA ASP A 180 16.31 4.76 -2.58
C ASP A 180 16.48 6.24 -2.19
N VAL A 181 17.73 6.68 -2.08
CA VAL A 181 18.07 8.05 -1.67
C VAL A 181 17.60 9.11 -2.67
N THR A 182 17.42 8.75 -3.95
CA THR A 182 16.96 9.65 -5.00
C THR A 182 15.45 9.89 -4.97
N GLY A 183 14.73 9.11 -4.16
CA GLY A 183 13.27 9.12 -4.08
C GLY A 183 12.59 8.06 -4.94
N GLY A 184 13.37 7.16 -5.54
CA GLY A 184 12.84 6.01 -6.27
C GLY A 184 12.20 4.98 -5.34
N LEU A 185 11.18 4.29 -5.83
CA LEU A 185 10.41 3.29 -5.09
C LEU A 185 10.49 1.92 -5.75
N PHE A 186 10.63 0.87 -4.94
CA PHE A 186 10.53 -0.51 -5.38
C PHE A 186 9.24 -1.12 -4.87
N ALA A 187 8.53 -1.82 -5.75
CA ALA A 187 7.28 -2.47 -5.41
C ALA A 187 7.14 -3.86 -6.04
N LEU A 188 6.47 -4.78 -5.35
CA LEU A 188 5.98 -6.02 -5.94
C LEU A 188 4.66 -5.78 -6.67
N ASN A 189 4.55 -6.33 -7.86
CA ASN A 189 3.32 -6.29 -8.63
C ASN A 189 2.37 -7.42 -8.19
N GLY A 190 1.30 -7.06 -7.47
CA GLY A 190 0.16 -7.94 -7.18
C GLY A 190 -0.97 -7.82 -8.21
N GLY A 191 -0.71 -7.20 -9.37
CA GLY A 191 -1.65 -7.07 -10.49
C GLY A 191 -2.03 -5.63 -10.84
N ALA A 192 -1.47 -4.62 -10.17
CA ALA A 192 -1.68 -3.21 -10.51
C ALA A 192 -0.82 -2.73 -11.70
N LEU A 193 0.34 -3.33 -11.94
CA LEU A 193 1.34 -2.86 -12.92
C LEU A 193 1.39 -3.70 -14.21
N GLY A 194 0.42 -4.59 -14.42
CA GLY A 194 0.34 -5.45 -15.59
C GLY A 194 0.49 -6.94 -15.27
N LYS A 195 0.89 -7.73 -16.27
CA LYS A 195 0.79 -9.21 -16.25
C LYS A 195 1.87 -9.92 -15.42
N ASN A 196 3.01 -9.27 -15.16
CA ASN A 196 4.14 -9.89 -14.46
C ASN A 196 3.89 -9.91 -12.95
N LEU A 197 2.98 -10.79 -12.50
CA LEU A 197 2.63 -10.94 -11.08
C LEU A 197 3.84 -11.46 -10.28
N GLY A 198 4.03 -10.90 -9.09
CA GLY A 198 5.12 -11.27 -8.18
C GLY A 198 6.49 -10.70 -8.57
N MET A 199 6.59 -9.98 -9.69
CA MET A 199 7.84 -9.33 -10.09
C MET A 199 8.01 -7.97 -9.41
N VAL A 200 9.26 -7.60 -9.18
CA VAL A 200 9.65 -6.31 -8.67
C VAL A 200 9.67 -5.29 -9.80
N TYR A 201 9.12 -4.12 -9.51
CA TYR A 201 9.17 -2.94 -10.35
C TYR A 201 9.89 -1.82 -9.62
N TYR A 202 10.53 -0.96 -10.40
CA TYR A 202 11.17 0.26 -9.96
C TYR A 202 10.43 1.47 -10.53
N LEU A 203 10.13 2.45 -9.67
CA LEU A 203 9.61 3.76 -10.04
C LEU A 203 10.74 4.77 -9.85
N PRO A 204 11.40 5.23 -10.92
CA PRO A 204 12.45 6.22 -10.82
C PRO A 204 11.83 7.61 -10.57
N PRO A 205 12.55 8.51 -9.88
CA PRO A 205 12.02 9.81 -9.47
C PRO A 205 11.86 10.82 -10.62
N ASP A 206 12.51 10.57 -11.75
CA ASP A 206 12.56 11.46 -12.93
C ASP A 206 11.45 11.17 -13.94
N ASP A 207 11.28 9.91 -14.36
CA ASP A 207 10.28 9.53 -15.37
C ASP A 207 8.92 9.18 -14.76
N LEU A 208 8.88 8.82 -13.46
CA LEU A 208 7.66 8.41 -12.75
C LEU A 208 6.86 7.31 -13.47
N LYS A 209 7.56 6.45 -14.23
CA LYS A 209 7.00 5.26 -14.87
C LYS A 209 7.52 4.00 -14.22
N TRP A 210 6.60 3.09 -13.89
CA TRP A 210 6.97 1.80 -13.35
C TRP A 210 7.68 0.95 -14.41
N MET A 211 8.92 0.56 -14.12
CA MET A 211 9.72 -0.33 -14.95
C MET A 211 9.87 -1.68 -14.26
N THR A 212 9.61 -2.77 -14.98
CA THR A 212 9.82 -4.10 -14.42
C THR A 212 11.31 -4.42 -14.38
N LEU A 213 11.75 -5.08 -13.31
CA LEU A 213 13.11 -5.64 -13.22
C LEU A 213 13.16 -7.11 -13.65
N ASP A 214 12.00 -7.70 -14.01
CA ASP A 214 11.84 -9.11 -14.37
C ASP A 214 12.43 -10.11 -13.35
N ILE A 215 12.46 -9.72 -12.07
CA ILE A 215 12.96 -10.52 -10.95
C ILE A 215 11.97 -10.53 -9.79
N GLY A 216 11.93 -11.62 -9.04
CA GLY A 216 11.15 -11.74 -7.81
C GLY A 216 11.84 -11.12 -6.60
N TYR A 217 11.17 -11.14 -5.44
CA TYR A 217 11.69 -10.51 -4.21
C TYR A 217 13.06 -11.06 -3.75
N THR A 218 13.24 -12.39 -3.77
CA THR A 218 14.53 -13.00 -3.37
C THR A 218 15.65 -12.58 -4.31
N ASP A 219 15.38 -12.56 -5.61
CA ASP A 219 16.36 -12.15 -6.62
C ASP A 219 16.65 -10.65 -6.57
N PHE A 220 15.67 -9.83 -6.17
CA PHE A 220 15.89 -8.42 -5.86
C PHE A 220 16.85 -8.22 -4.68
N LEU A 221 16.75 -9.04 -3.62
CA LEU A 221 17.76 -9.02 -2.55
C LEU A 221 19.13 -9.43 -3.08
N ASN A 222 19.20 -10.48 -3.90
CA ASN A 222 20.45 -10.89 -4.54
C ASN A 222 21.06 -9.78 -5.41
N PHE A 223 20.24 -9.11 -6.21
CA PHE A 223 20.64 -7.95 -7.00
C PHE A 223 21.17 -6.84 -6.10
N CYS A 224 20.47 -6.50 -5.01
CA CYS A 224 20.94 -5.51 -4.04
C CYS A 224 22.29 -5.88 -3.40
N PHE A 225 22.48 -7.15 -3.06
CA PHE A 225 23.66 -7.62 -2.32
C PHE A 225 24.87 -7.87 -3.22
N ASN A 226 24.65 -8.24 -4.49
CA ASN A 226 25.70 -8.74 -5.37
C ASN A 226 25.76 -8.07 -6.75
N GLY A 227 24.71 -7.34 -7.15
CA GLY A 227 24.62 -6.65 -8.44
C GLY A 227 25.41 -5.34 -8.47
N ASN A 228 25.55 -4.78 -9.67
CA ASN A 228 26.24 -3.51 -9.86
C ASN A 228 25.29 -2.33 -9.64
N ILE A 229 25.16 -1.90 -8.37
CA ILE A 229 24.28 -0.79 -7.98
C ILE A 229 24.73 0.53 -8.64
N LYS A 230 26.03 0.72 -8.88
CA LYS A 230 26.52 1.93 -9.53
C LYS A 230 26.05 2.06 -10.96
N ASP A 231 26.08 0.95 -11.70
CA ASP A 231 25.64 0.88 -13.09
C ASP A 231 24.11 1.07 -13.20
N PHE A 232 23.34 0.41 -12.32
CA PHE A 232 21.89 0.60 -12.26
C PHE A 232 21.47 2.07 -12.04
N TYR A 233 22.26 2.83 -11.28
CA TYR A 233 22.01 4.23 -10.97
C TYR A 233 22.88 5.21 -11.78
N GLN A 234 23.54 4.77 -12.87
CA GLN A 234 24.54 5.60 -13.56
C GLN A 234 24.00 6.96 -14.03
N ASP A 235 22.73 7.02 -14.43
CA ASP A 235 22.09 8.24 -14.93
C ASP A 235 21.68 9.20 -13.81
N VAL A 236 21.61 8.72 -12.57
CA VAL A 236 21.10 9.46 -11.40
C VAL A 236 22.16 9.71 -10.33
N ARG A 237 23.26 8.94 -10.34
CA ARG A 237 24.31 9.00 -9.30
C ARG A 237 25.29 10.13 -9.61
N TRP A 238 25.30 11.16 -8.74
CA TRP A 238 26.30 12.23 -8.84
C TRP A 238 27.72 11.69 -8.61
N LYS A 239 28.70 12.21 -9.34
CA LYS A 239 30.10 11.72 -9.34
C LYS A 239 30.79 11.74 -7.96
N ASP A 240 30.26 12.49 -6.98
CA ASP A 240 30.92 12.75 -5.68
C ASP A 240 30.17 12.25 -4.43
N CYS A 241 29.22 11.30 -4.54
CA CYS A 241 28.45 10.82 -3.37
C CYS A 241 29.22 9.92 -2.36
N ARG A 242 30.54 10.07 -2.24
CA ARG A 242 31.32 9.56 -1.10
C ARG A 242 32.24 10.66 -0.57
N LYS A 243 31.82 11.29 0.52
CA LYS A 243 32.70 11.87 1.53
C LYS A 243 32.25 11.35 2.88
#